data_AF-K5B9X7-F1
#
_entry.id   AF-K5B9X7-F1
#
_cell.length_a   1.000
_cell.length_b   1.000
_cell.length_c   1.000
_cell.angle_alpha   90.00
_cell.angle_beta   90.00
_cell.angle_gamma   90.00
#
_symmetry.space_group_name_H-M   'P 1'
#
loop_
_entity.id
_entity.type
_entity.pdbx_description
1 polymer ?
#
loop_
_entity_poly.entity_id
_entity_poly.type
_entity_poly.pdbx_seq_one_letter_code
_entity_poly.pdbx_strand_id
1 'polypeptide(L)'
;MVVPIARQTPTLLVVIDALSVAAANDLVTAIQQSGWTEVSADGRRGGALAVLPTLTQRSRCSLLCGELREGADDAERNGFLALIRDAKLEATGGGPDPIFHKAALDAITPGAALATDVTNAVADTDHRPLVAVVLNYVDDTLHHADPGGTDWTIDTITHLRPLLSAARSAGRAVVITSDHGHLIDYGTGAKEERANTYGQRAHGDFANVDPEREIVIEGPRVLTDTHKVVLAVDPDIRYGARNAGYHGGATPAEAIVPVLVFVPGQLPAWARPVAAVEPGWWYPGTPASVPVRTPKGDAPSLFDIEEPPQRNPLPAKVIRSKVYANQFKLAGRIVITDEQIEKLLTELLAAGAHELTLAQAAAALGVATANVNGALMQVKRILDVEGYEVLAVGGGVVKLDEAALREQFGVAP
;
A
#
# COMPACT_ATOMS: atom_id res chain seq x y z
N MET A 1 5.67 6.27 -11.22
CA MET A 1 6.39 5.77 -10.04
C MET A 1 7.42 4.69 -10.38
N VAL A 2 7.07 3.67 -11.19
CA VAL A 2 7.95 2.53 -11.53
C VAL A 2 9.26 2.94 -12.21
N VAL A 3 9.20 3.69 -13.32
CA VAL A 3 10.39 4.11 -14.08
C VAL A 3 11.43 4.86 -13.23
N PRO A 4 11.07 5.87 -12.41
CA PRO A 4 12.01 6.49 -11.47
C PRO A 4 12.72 5.53 -10.51
N ILE A 5 12.05 4.47 -10.05
CA ILE A 5 12.64 3.45 -9.18
C ILE A 5 13.58 2.55 -9.99
N ALA A 6 13.15 2.07 -11.15
CA ALA A 6 13.93 1.23 -12.05
C ALA A 6 15.25 1.88 -12.52
N ARG A 7 15.31 3.22 -12.57
CA ARG A 7 16.54 3.98 -12.87
C ARG A 7 17.57 3.96 -11.74
N GLN A 8 17.15 3.70 -10.51
CA GLN A 8 18.01 3.71 -9.32
C GLN A 8 18.25 2.32 -8.75
N THR A 9 17.32 1.38 -9.00
CA THR A 9 17.34 0.04 -8.45
C THR A 9 16.65 -0.90 -9.43
N PRO A 10 17.28 -2.02 -9.85
CA PRO A 10 16.63 -3.03 -10.67
C PRO A 10 15.27 -3.41 -10.07
N THR A 11 14.22 -3.43 -10.90
CA THR A 11 12.84 -3.51 -10.43
C THR A 11 12.09 -4.65 -11.09
N LEU A 12 11.28 -5.37 -10.30
CA LEU A 12 10.22 -6.25 -10.78
C LEU A 12 8.87 -5.55 -10.55
N LEU A 13 8.15 -5.24 -11.62
CA LEU A 13 6.77 -4.80 -11.58
C LEU A 13 5.85 -6.03 -11.63
N VAL A 14 5.05 -6.21 -10.59
CA VAL A 14 4.01 -7.23 -10.52
C VAL A 14 2.66 -6.54 -10.63
N VAL A 15 1.94 -6.81 -11.71
CA VAL A 15 0.55 -6.40 -11.87
C VAL A 15 -0.31 -7.59 -11.49
N ILE A 16 -1.08 -7.46 -10.42
CA ILE A 16 -2.03 -8.48 -9.98
C ILE A 16 -3.40 -7.98 -10.40
N ASP A 17 -4.04 -8.66 -11.34
CA ASP A 17 -5.36 -8.25 -11.82
C ASP A 17 -6.35 -8.17 -10.64
N ALA A 18 -7.26 -7.21 -10.66
CA ALA A 18 -8.34 -7.05 -9.67
C ALA A 18 -7.91 -7.03 -8.18
N LEU A 19 -6.65 -6.72 -7.85
CA LEU A 19 -6.21 -6.56 -6.47
C LEU A 19 -6.80 -5.28 -5.83
N SER A 20 -7.76 -5.45 -4.92
CA SER A 20 -8.34 -4.35 -4.16
C SER A 20 -7.40 -3.85 -3.06
N VAL A 21 -7.61 -2.61 -2.60
CA VAL A 21 -6.86 -2.04 -1.46
C VAL A 21 -7.06 -2.88 -0.19
N ALA A 22 -8.24 -3.48 0.00
CA ALA A 22 -8.53 -4.35 1.14
C ALA A 22 -7.68 -5.63 1.08
N ALA A 23 -7.73 -6.36 -0.05
CA ALA A 23 -6.93 -7.57 -0.28
C ALA A 23 -5.41 -7.31 -0.18
N ALA A 24 -4.97 -6.11 -0.57
CA ALA A 24 -3.58 -5.72 -0.48
C ALA A 24 -3.03 -5.66 0.95
N ASN A 25 -3.88 -5.45 1.98
CA ASN A 25 -3.42 -5.40 3.37
C ASN A 25 -2.90 -6.76 3.86
N ASP A 26 -3.60 -7.84 3.53
CA ASP A 26 -3.19 -9.22 3.85
C ASP A 26 -1.90 -9.54 3.12
N LEU A 27 -1.82 -9.15 1.84
CA LEU A 27 -0.65 -9.38 1.01
C LEU A 27 0.58 -8.65 1.55
N VAL A 28 0.46 -7.38 1.94
CA VAL A 28 1.56 -6.62 2.56
C VAL A 28 2.05 -7.34 3.82
N THR A 29 1.12 -7.77 4.68
CA THR A 29 1.46 -8.46 5.92
C THR A 29 2.25 -9.74 5.64
N ALA A 30 1.79 -10.56 4.70
CA ALA A 30 2.48 -11.79 4.30
C ALA A 30 3.86 -11.51 3.69
N ILE A 31 3.98 -10.49 2.83
CA ILE A 31 5.25 -10.09 2.22
C ILE A 31 6.25 -9.60 3.30
N GLN A 32 5.81 -8.76 4.23
CA GLN A 32 6.66 -8.26 5.32
C GLN A 32 7.13 -9.39 6.24
N GLN A 33 6.25 -10.34 6.58
CA GLN A 33 6.61 -11.54 7.35
C GLN A 33 7.65 -12.42 6.63
N SER A 34 7.71 -12.37 5.30
CA SER A 34 8.72 -13.06 4.50
C SER A 34 10.06 -12.30 4.37
N GLY A 35 10.22 -11.19 5.10
CA GLY A 35 11.49 -10.47 5.23
C GLY A 35 11.68 -9.28 4.27
N TRP A 36 10.59 -8.78 3.69
CA TRP A 36 10.59 -7.58 2.88
C TRP A 36 10.22 -6.35 3.70
N THR A 37 10.72 -5.18 3.30
CA THR A 37 10.28 -3.90 3.89
C THR A 37 9.47 -3.12 2.87
N GLU A 38 8.25 -2.75 3.22
CA GLU A 38 7.45 -1.82 2.42
C GLU A 38 8.05 -0.41 2.53
N VAL A 39 8.22 0.27 1.41
CA VAL A 39 8.84 1.58 1.33
C VAL A 39 8.10 2.52 0.38
N SER A 40 8.27 3.83 0.58
CA SER A 40 7.89 4.86 -0.38
C SER A 40 8.82 6.07 -0.26
N ALA A 41 8.63 7.09 -1.11
CA ALA A 41 9.46 8.30 -1.05
C ALA A 41 9.19 9.15 0.22
N ASP A 42 7.96 9.10 0.74
CA ASP A 42 7.47 9.94 1.83
C ASP A 42 7.06 9.14 3.09
N GLY A 43 7.21 7.82 3.06
CA GLY A 43 6.80 6.92 4.15
C GLY A 43 5.30 6.62 4.20
N ARG A 44 4.53 7.01 3.16
CA ARG A 44 3.10 6.71 3.02
C ARG A 44 2.86 5.74 1.87
N ARG A 45 1.89 4.83 2.06
CA ARG A 45 1.44 3.92 1.01
C ARG A 45 0.81 4.71 -0.14
N GLY A 46 1.19 4.37 -1.37
CA GLY A 46 0.62 4.96 -2.57
C GLY A 46 -0.71 4.32 -2.96
N GLY A 47 -1.53 5.10 -3.67
CA GLY A 47 -2.68 4.60 -4.42
C GLY A 47 -2.68 5.20 -5.82
N ALA A 48 -3.27 4.48 -6.77
CA ALA A 48 -3.52 4.99 -8.12
C ALA A 48 -5.00 4.86 -8.46
N LEU A 49 -5.41 5.60 -9.49
CA LEU A 49 -6.74 5.49 -10.07
C LEU A 49 -6.68 4.55 -11.27
N ALA A 50 -7.60 3.59 -11.30
CA ALA A 50 -7.89 2.79 -12.47
C ALA A 50 -8.39 3.67 -13.63
N VAL A 51 -8.44 3.09 -14.83
CA VAL A 51 -9.09 3.73 -15.98
C VAL A 51 -10.59 3.49 -15.88
N LEU A 52 -11.40 4.38 -16.45
CA LEU A 52 -12.85 4.28 -16.37
C LEU A 52 -13.44 3.91 -17.74
N PRO A 53 -14.51 3.11 -17.78
CA PRO A 53 -14.89 2.06 -16.83
C PRO A 53 -13.70 1.19 -16.37
N THR A 54 -13.73 0.71 -15.12
CA THR A 54 -12.66 -0.06 -14.45
C THR A 54 -12.55 -1.49 -14.97
N LEU A 55 -12.32 -1.63 -16.28
CA LEU A 55 -12.22 -2.90 -17.00
C LEU A 55 -10.77 -3.26 -17.28
N THR A 56 -10.42 -4.54 -17.18
CA THR A 56 -9.06 -5.08 -17.36
C THR A 56 -8.39 -4.57 -18.63
N GLN A 57 -9.05 -4.75 -19.79
CA GLN A 57 -8.49 -4.36 -21.11
C GLN A 57 -8.22 -2.85 -21.25
N ARG A 58 -8.83 -2.02 -20.41
CA ARG A 58 -8.61 -0.56 -20.38
C ARG A 58 -7.55 -0.20 -19.37
N SER A 59 -7.76 -0.63 -18.13
CA SER A 59 -6.90 -0.27 -17.01
C SER A 59 -5.51 -0.86 -17.13
N ARG A 60 -5.40 -2.16 -17.44
CA ARG A 60 -4.12 -2.86 -17.49
C ARG A 60 -3.30 -2.46 -18.71
N CYS A 61 -3.95 -2.37 -19.87
CA CYS A 61 -3.35 -1.81 -21.07
C CYS A 61 -2.81 -0.41 -20.81
N SER A 62 -3.62 0.47 -20.20
CA SER A 62 -3.16 1.83 -19.92
C SER A 62 -2.01 1.88 -18.91
N LEU A 63 -2.06 1.05 -17.87
CA LEU A 63 -1.02 0.94 -16.85
C LEU A 63 0.33 0.55 -17.47
N LEU A 64 0.34 -0.51 -18.28
CA LEU A 64 1.55 -1.07 -18.88
C LEU A 64 2.09 -0.19 -20.02
N CYS A 65 1.21 0.48 -20.77
CA CYS A 65 1.61 1.42 -21.82
C CYS A 65 2.07 2.79 -21.26
N GLY A 66 1.65 3.15 -20.05
CA GLY A 66 1.89 4.48 -19.46
C GLY A 66 1.05 5.60 -20.08
N GLU A 67 0.04 5.26 -20.88
CA GLU A 67 -0.89 6.18 -21.54
C GLU A 67 -2.29 5.57 -21.61
N LEU A 68 -3.32 6.40 -21.74
CA LEU A 68 -4.71 5.92 -21.78
C LEU A 68 -4.99 5.19 -23.10
N ARG A 69 -5.19 3.87 -23.02
CA ARG A 69 -5.41 2.98 -24.15
C ARG A 69 -6.17 1.71 -23.73
N GLU A 70 -6.88 1.12 -24.68
CA GLU A 70 -7.52 -0.19 -24.54
C GLU A 70 -6.83 -1.23 -25.43
N GLY A 71 -6.69 -2.46 -24.94
CA GLY A 71 -6.10 -3.56 -25.70
C GLY A 71 -5.87 -4.82 -24.86
N ALA A 72 -5.45 -5.89 -25.54
CA ALA A 72 -5.06 -7.16 -24.93
C ALA A 72 -3.54 -7.26 -24.75
N ASP A 73 -3.04 -8.45 -24.37
CA ASP A 73 -1.64 -8.75 -24.07
C ASP A 73 -0.64 -8.26 -25.14
N ASP A 74 -0.97 -8.33 -26.43
CA ASP A 74 -0.11 -7.83 -27.52
C ASP A 74 0.02 -6.30 -27.50
N ALA A 75 -1.05 -5.58 -27.22
CA ALA A 75 -1.03 -4.11 -27.09
C ALA A 75 -0.26 -3.69 -25.83
N GLU A 76 -0.48 -4.39 -24.72
CA GLU A 76 0.25 -4.24 -23.47
C GLU A 76 1.76 -4.43 -23.66
N ARG A 77 2.16 -5.52 -24.33
CA ARG A 77 3.55 -5.83 -24.64
C ARG A 77 4.19 -4.74 -25.48
N ASN A 78 3.56 -4.37 -26.60
CA ASN A 78 4.08 -3.35 -27.50
C ASN A 78 4.23 -1.99 -26.82
N GLY A 79 3.23 -1.56 -26.04
CA GLY A 79 3.27 -0.30 -25.31
C GLY A 79 4.32 -0.31 -24.20
N PHE A 80 4.45 -1.40 -23.44
CA PHE A 80 5.48 -1.54 -22.42
C PHE A 80 6.89 -1.46 -23.03
N LEU A 81 7.13 -2.14 -24.16
CA LEU A 81 8.40 -2.08 -24.88
C LEU A 81 8.74 -0.68 -25.39
N ALA A 82 7.74 0.06 -25.89
CA ALA A 82 7.92 1.47 -26.28
C ALA A 82 8.28 2.33 -25.06
N LEU A 83 7.56 2.15 -23.95
CA LEU A 83 7.78 2.90 -22.71
C LEU A 83 9.19 2.69 -22.13
N ILE A 84 9.68 1.44 -22.07
CA ILE A 84 11.02 1.18 -21.53
C ILE A 84 12.11 1.71 -22.47
N ARG A 85 11.90 1.68 -23.78
CA ARG A 85 12.82 2.28 -24.77
C ARG A 85 12.93 3.78 -24.58
N ASP A 86 11.80 4.48 -24.51
CA ASP A 86 11.76 5.92 -24.28
C ASP A 86 12.35 6.30 -22.91
N ALA A 87 12.14 5.46 -21.91
CA ALA A 87 12.70 5.63 -20.58
C ALA A 87 14.21 5.33 -20.49
N LYS A 88 14.82 4.79 -21.56
CA LYS A 88 16.21 4.27 -21.62
C LYS A 88 16.46 3.14 -20.62
N LEU A 89 15.48 2.25 -20.49
CA LEU A 89 15.48 1.02 -19.70
C LEU A 89 15.41 -0.24 -20.57
N GLU A 90 15.54 -0.08 -21.90
CA GLU A 90 15.55 -1.17 -22.88
C GLU A 90 16.70 -2.16 -22.63
N ALA A 91 16.43 -3.44 -22.92
CA ALA A 91 17.42 -4.49 -22.85
C ALA A 91 18.49 -4.36 -23.94
N THR A 92 19.76 -4.31 -23.54
CA THR A 92 20.90 -4.18 -24.46
C THR A 92 21.50 -5.53 -24.90
N GLY A 93 20.90 -6.66 -24.53
CA GLY A 93 21.56 -7.98 -24.58
C GLY A 93 20.87 -9.12 -25.34
N GLY A 94 19.74 -8.89 -26.03
CA GLY A 94 18.93 -9.97 -26.62
C GLY A 94 18.21 -10.85 -25.58
N GLY A 95 17.24 -11.67 -26.02
CA GLY A 95 16.37 -12.49 -25.17
C GLY A 95 14.89 -12.06 -25.23
N PRO A 96 13.99 -12.74 -24.52
CA PRO A 96 12.54 -12.46 -24.58
C PRO A 96 12.24 -11.05 -24.09
N ASP A 97 11.12 -10.46 -24.47
CA ASP A 97 10.70 -9.17 -23.94
C ASP A 97 10.54 -9.24 -22.42
N PRO A 98 10.94 -8.21 -21.65
CA PRO A 98 10.89 -8.23 -20.18
C PRO A 98 9.46 -8.01 -19.63
N ILE A 99 8.45 -8.60 -20.28
CA ILE A 99 7.05 -8.61 -19.85
C ILE A 99 6.47 -10.00 -20.05
N PHE A 100 5.94 -10.58 -18.98
CA PHE A 100 5.42 -11.96 -18.96
C PHE A 100 3.96 -12.01 -18.52
N HIS A 101 3.14 -12.58 -19.39
CA HIS A 101 1.73 -12.90 -19.13
C HIS A 101 1.56 -14.38 -18.79
N LYS A 102 0.34 -14.79 -18.46
CA LYS A 102 -0.02 -16.14 -17.98
C LYS A 102 0.67 -17.29 -18.74
N ALA A 103 0.58 -17.31 -20.07
CA ALA A 103 1.15 -18.39 -20.87
C ALA A 103 2.68 -18.54 -20.70
N ALA A 104 3.40 -17.43 -20.53
CA ALA A 104 4.85 -17.45 -20.32
C ALA A 104 5.22 -17.81 -18.87
N LEU A 105 4.39 -17.44 -17.90
CA LEU A 105 4.56 -17.81 -16.49
C LEU A 105 4.30 -19.31 -16.27
N ASP A 106 3.32 -19.87 -16.97
CA ASP A 106 2.92 -21.28 -16.87
C ASP A 106 3.85 -22.24 -17.64
N ALA A 107 4.80 -21.73 -18.41
CA ALA A 107 5.81 -22.51 -19.14
C ALA A 107 6.91 -23.08 -18.20
N ILE A 108 6.51 -23.65 -17.06
CA ILE A 108 7.38 -24.18 -16.02
C ILE A 108 7.85 -25.58 -16.43
N THR A 109 9.17 -25.78 -16.39
CA THR A 109 9.77 -27.11 -16.57
C THR A 109 9.65 -27.96 -15.31
N PRO A 110 9.50 -29.29 -15.40
CA PRO A 110 9.39 -30.17 -14.23
C PRO A 110 10.50 -29.93 -13.19
N GLY A 111 10.12 -29.73 -11.93
CA GLY A 111 11.05 -29.48 -10.82
C GLY A 111 11.50 -28.03 -10.64
N ALA A 112 11.14 -27.12 -11.55
CA ALA A 112 11.37 -25.68 -11.39
C ALA A 112 10.18 -24.99 -10.69
N ALA A 113 10.44 -23.86 -10.03
CA ALA A 113 9.42 -23.03 -9.39
C ALA A 113 8.91 -21.90 -10.30
N LEU A 114 9.64 -21.56 -11.37
CA LEU A 114 9.30 -20.56 -12.38
C LEU A 114 9.76 -21.05 -13.75
N ALA A 115 9.15 -20.51 -14.82
CA ALA A 115 9.65 -20.69 -16.17
C ALA A 115 11.09 -20.18 -16.31
N THR A 116 11.88 -20.84 -17.15
CA THR A 116 13.31 -20.52 -17.35
C THR A 116 13.50 -19.09 -17.83
N ASP A 117 12.70 -18.64 -18.80
CA ASP A 117 12.78 -17.28 -19.34
C ASP A 117 12.47 -16.20 -18.30
N VAL A 118 11.49 -16.47 -17.43
CA VAL A 118 11.13 -15.57 -16.32
C VAL A 118 12.27 -15.51 -15.31
N THR A 119 12.83 -16.66 -14.95
CA THR A 119 13.95 -16.75 -14.00
C THR A 119 15.18 -15.99 -14.52
N ASN A 120 15.53 -16.20 -15.79
CA ASN A 120 16.66 -15.54 -16.44
C ASN A 120 16.45 -14.02 -16.52
N ALA A 121 15.24 -13.59 -16.90
CA ALA A 121 14.94 -12.16 -16.99
C ALA A 121 15.00 -11.47 -15.62
N VAL A 122 14.50 -12.11 -14.56
CA VAL A 122 14.58 -11.58 -13.20
C VAL A 122 16.02 -11.58 -12.68
N ALA A 123 16.84 -12.58 -13.01
CA ALA A 123 18.24 -12.61 -12.58
C ALA A 123 19.13 -11.56 -13.29
N ASP A 124 18.82 -11.20 -14.53
CA ASP A 124 19.61 -10.28 -15.36
C ASP A 124 19.37 -8.80 -15.01
N THR A 125 20.00 -8.33 -13.94
CA THR A 125 19.88 -6.94 -13.49
C THR A 125 20.65 -5.94 -14.35
N ASP A 126 21.65 -6.40 -15.09
CA ASP A 126 22.55 -5.54 -15.87
C ASP A 126 21.91 -5.10 -17.17
N HIS A 127 21.19 -6.01 -17.85
CA HIS A 127 20.52 -5.71 -19.10
C HIS A 127 19.01 -5.51 -18.92
N ARG A 128 18.40 -5.97 -17.83
CA ARG A 128 16.94 -5.83 -17.60
C ARG A 128 16.67 -5.06 -16.31
N PRO A 129 16.83 -3.73 -16.32
CA PRO A 129 16.59 -2.90 -15.14
C PRO A 129 15.12 -2.91 -14.71
N LEU A 130 14.19 -3.20 -15.63
CA LEU A 130 12.77 -3.37 -15.34
C LEU A 130 12.22 -4.64 -16.01
N VAL A 131 11.58 -5.48 -15.20
CA VAL A 131 10.83 -6.66 -15.66
C VAL A 131 9.39 -6.53 -15.18
N ALA A 132 8.41 -6.82 -16.03
CA ALA A 132 7.00 -6.83 -15.68
C ALA A 132 6.43 -8.26 -15.73
N VAL A 133 5.57 -8.59 -14.78
CA VAL A 133 4.80 -9.83 -14.75
C VAL A 133 3.34 -9.51 -14.45
N VAL A 134 2.42 -10.20 -15.14
CA VAL A 134 0.98 -10.05 -14.96
C VAL A 134 0.41 -11.33 -14.37
N LEU A 135 -0.19 -11.24 -13.18
CA LEU A 135 -0.77 -12.36 -12.44
C LEU A 135 -2.30 -12.29 -12.50
N ASN A 136 -2.90 -13.07 -13.41
CA ASN A 136 -4.35 -13.16 -13.61
C ASN A 136 -5.02 -14.08 -12.56
N TYR A 137 -4.77 -13.87 -11.27
CA TYR A 137 -5.30 -14.78 -10.24
C TYR A 137 -6.69 -14.35 -9.76
N VAL A 138 -6.90 -13.06 -9.50
CA VAL A 138 -8.13 -12.58 -8.88
C VAL A 138 -9.33 -12.70 -9.84
N ASP A 139 -9.24 -12.24 -11.08
CA ASP A 139 -10.35 -12.34 -12.05
C ASP A 139 -10.79 -13.81 -12.28
N ASP A 140 -9.84 -14.73 -12.43
CA ASP A 140 -10.11 -16.17 -12.57
C ASP A 140 -10.88 -16.70 -11.33
N THR A 141 -10.55 -16.22 -10.12
CA THR A 141 -11.29 -16.56 -8.89
C THR A 141 -12.65 -15.87 -8.79
N LEU A 142 -12.79 -14.58 -9.15
CA LEU A 142 -14.07 -13.84 -9.11
C LEU A 142 -15.12 -14.42 -10.06
N HIS A 143 -14.69 -15.08 -11.13
CA HIS A 143 -15.61 -15.73 -12.05
C HIS A 143 -16.06 -17.12 -11.58
N HIS A 144 -15.30 -17.82 -10.73
CA HIS A 144 -15.48 -19.27 -10.51
C HIS A 144 -15.53 -19.71 -9.03
N ALA A 145 -15.13 -18.89 -8.07
CA ALA A 145 -15.07 -19.20 -6.64
C ALA A 145 -15.51 -18.01 -5.76
N ASP A 146 -15.89 -18.27 -4.51
CA ASP A 146 -16.24 -17.23 -3.53
C ASP A 146 -14.96 -16.51 -3.02
N PRO A 147 -14.71 -15.25 -3.41
CA PRO A 147 -13.51 -14.52 -2.99
C PRO A 147 -13.55 -14.11 -1.51
N GLY A 148 -14.73 -14.14 -0.85
CA GLY A 148 -14.91 -13.67 0.52
C GLY A 148 -14.18 -14.47 1.60
N GLY A 149 -13.77 -15.70 1.30
CA GLY A 149 -12.98 -16.56 2.19
C GLY A 149 -11.54 -16.81 1.73
N THR A 150 -11.06 -16.11 0.70
CA THR A 150 -9.72 -16.33 0.16
C THR A 150 -8.71 -15.46 0.92
N ASP A 151 -7.76 -16.09 1.61
CA ASP A 151 -6.60 -15.39 2.18
C ASP A 151 -5.71 -14.88 1.04
N TRP A 152 -5.58 -13.56 0.88
CA TRP A 152 -4.74 -12.96 -0.18
C TRP A 152 -3.28 -12.91 0.27
N THR A 153 -2.54 -13.99 0.02
CA THR A 153 -1.16 -14.13 0.50
C THR A 153 -0.22 -14.51 -0.63
N ILE A 154 1.08 -14.49 -0.32
CA ILE A 154 2.13 -14.94 -1.24
C ILE A 154 2.02 -16.44 -1.59
N ASP A 155 1.27 -17.22 -0.80
CA ASP A 155 1.06 -18.66 -1.00
C ASP A 155 -0.15 -18.97 -1.88
N THR A 156 -1.18 -18.12 -1.85
CA THR A 156 -2.42 -18.34 -2.60
C THR A 156 -2.36 -17.72 -3.99
N ILE A 157 -1.71 -16.57 -4.12
CA ILE A 157 -1.51 -15.94 -5.43
C ILE A 157 -0.45 -16.72 -6.19
N THR A 158 -0.89 -17.41 -7.26
CA THR A 158 -0.04 -18.28 -8.07
C THR A 158 1.18 -17.52 -8.61
N HIS A 159 2.35 -18.18 -8.59
CA HIS A 159 3.67 -17.64 -8.95
C HIS A 159 4.26 -16.55 -8.04
N LEU A 160 3.50 -15.96 -7.11
CA LEU A 160 3.96 -14.79 -6.36
C LEU A 160 5.14 -15.09 -5.42
N ARG A 161 5.04 -16.12 -4.57
CA ARG A 161 6.17 -16.53 -3.70
C ARG A 161 7.47 -16.79 -4.47
N PRO A 162 7.50 -17.61 -5.54
CA PRO A 162 8.75 -17.86 -6.25
C PRO A 162 9.26 -16.63 -7.00
N LEU A 163 8.38 -15.75 -7.52
CA LEU A 163 8.78 -14.45 -8.09
C LEU A 163 9.44 -13.55 -7.05
N LEU A 164 8.87 -13.43 -5.85
CA LEU A 164 9.47 -12.68 -4.74
C LEU A 164 10.82 -13.29 -4.35
N SER A 165 10.92 -14.61 -4.24
CA SER A 165 12.20 -15.28 -3.94
C SER A 165 13.28 -14.92 -4.97
N ALA A 166 12.97 -15.04 -6.26
CA ALA A 166 13.89 -14.70 -7.35
C ALA A 166 14.28 -13.21 -7.34
N ALA A 167 13.32 -12.31 -7.13
CA ALA A 167 13.57 -10.87 -7.03
C ALA A 167 14.48 -10.54 -5.84
N ARG A 168 14.26 -11.17 -4.68
CA ARG A 168 15.10 -11.01 -3.50
C ARG A 168 16.54 -11.46 -3.77
N SER A 169 16.71 -12.63 -4.37
CA SER A 169 18.03 -13.17 -4.73
C SER A 169 18.78 -12.27 -5.71
N ALA A 170 18.07 -11.62 -6.64
CA ALA A 170 18.64 -10.67 -7.59
C ALA A 170 18.79 -9.24 -7.01
N GLY A 171 18.39 -8.99 -5.76
CA GLY A 171 18.46 -7.66 -5.14
C GLY A 171 17.50 -6.64 -5.77
N ARG A 172 16.43 -7.09 -6.43
CA ARG A 172 15.44 -6.20 -7.04
C ARG A 172 14.51 -5.57 -6.00
N ALA A 173 14.14 -4.32 -6.25
CA ALA A 173 12.90 -3.78 -5.70
C ALA A 173 11.70 -4.45 -6.37
N VAL A 174 10.62 -4.66 -5.62
CA VAL A 174 9.36 -5.19 -6.15
C VAL A 174 8.31 -4.10 -6.05
N VAL A 175 7.69 -3.73 -7.18
CA VAL A 175 6.51 -2.86 -7.20
C VAL A 175 5.30 -3.74 -7.46
N ILE A 176 4.30 -3.72 -6.57
CA ILE A 176 3.04 -4.44 -6.75
C ILE A 176 1.92 -3.41 -6.93
N THR A 177 1.11 -3.59 -7.97
CA THR A 177 -0.08 -2.77 -8.20
C THR A 177 -1.16 -3.57 -8.91
N SER A 178 -2.30 -2.93 -9.17
CA SER A 178 -3.44 -3.52 -9.85
C SER A 178 -3.88 -2.64 -11.02
N ASP A 179 -4.61 -3.25 -11.94
CA ASP A 179 -5.33 -2.55 -12.98
C ASP A 179 -6.66 -1.95 -12.46
N HIS A 180 -7.41 -2.71 -11.68
CA HIS A 180 -8.59 -2.27 -10.93
C HIS A 180 -8.69 -3.03 -9.60
N GLY A 181 -9.60 -2.61 -8.72
CA GLY A 181 -9.99 -3.45 -7.60
C GLY A 181 -11.25 -4.27 -7.92
N HIS A 182 -11.89 -4.82 -6.90
CA HIS A 182 -13.09 -5.65 -7.07
C HIS A 182 -14.09 -5.44 -5.93
N LEU A 183 -15.33 -5.81 -6.23
CA LEU A 183 -16.39 -6.04 -5.27
C LEU A 183 -16.65 -7.53 -5.13
N ILE A 184 -17.10 -7.92 -3.94
CA ILE A 184 -17.53 -9.29 -3.62
C ILE A 184 -19.06 -9.34 -3.66
N ASP A 185 -19.62 -10.35 -4.32
CA ASP A 185 -21.06 -10.58 -4.36
C ASP A 185 -21.50 -11.41 -3.14
N TYR A 186 -22.27 -10.80 -2.23
CA TYR A 186 -22.85 -11.49 -1.07
C TYR A 186 -24.26 -12.07 -1.31
N GLY A 187 -24.74 -12.04 -2.56
CA GLY A 187 -26.06 -12.57 -2.96
C GLY A 187 -27.25 -11.67 -2.67
N THR A 188 -27.02 -10.46 -2.17
CA THR A 188 -28.04 -9.46 -1.86
C THR A 188 -28.25 -8.44 -2.98
N GLY A 189 -27.35 -8.41 -3.97
CA GLY A 189 -27.37 -7.39 -5.02
C GLY A 189 -28.51 -7.54 -6.03
N ALA A 190 -29.01 -6.41 -6.52
CA ALA A 190 -30.04 -6.31 -7.55
C ALA A 190 -29.43 -6.33 -8.96
N LYS A 191 -30.15 -6.96 -9.91
CA LYS A 191 -29.89 -6.79 -11.33
C LYS A 191 -30.78 -5.66 -11.84
N GLU A 192 -30.17 -4.63 -12.41
CA GLU A 192 -30.84 -3.50 -13.03
C GLU A 192 -30.75 -3.64 -14.56
N GLU A 193 -31.85 -3.41 -15.27
CA GLU A 193 -31.82 -3.41 -16.73
C GLU A 193 -31.37 -2.03 -17.24
N ARG A 194 -30.32 -2.02 -18.06
CA ARG A 194 -29.76 -0.83 -18.71
C ARG A 194 -29.39 -1.14 -20.16
N ALA A 195 -29.54 -0.15 -21.04
CA ALA A 195 -29.04 -0.24 -22.41
C ALA A 195 -27.55 0.15 -22.49
N ASN A 196 -26.86 -0.29 -23.55
CA ASN A 196 -25.48 0.09 -23.86
C ASN A 196 -24.49 -0.19 -22.70
N THR A 197 -24.54 -1.38 -22.13
CA THR A 197 -23.69 -1.76 -20.99
C THR A 197 -22.23 -1.94 -21.41
N TYR A 198 -21.32 -1.53 -20.51
CA TYR A 198 -19.89 -1.83 -20.56
C TYR A 198 -19.57 -2.75 -19.38
N GLY A 199 -19.44 -4.04 -19.65
CA GLY A 199 -19.30 -5.04 -18.59
C GLY A 199 -20.55 -5.10 -17.70
N GLN A 200 -20.34 -5.29 -16.39
CA GLN A 200 -21.43 -5.53 -15.43
C GLN A 200 -21.86 -4.28 -14.65
N ARG A 201 -21.09 -3.19 -14.72
CA ARG A 201 -21.19 -2.06 -13.78
C ARG A 201 -21.03 -0.67 -14.41
N ALA A 202 -21.08 -0.59 -15.72
CA ALA A 202 -21.12 0.67 -16.46
C ALA A 202 -22.11 0.60 -17.63
N HIS A 203 -22.64 1.74 -18.05
CA HIS A 203 -23.50 1.84 -19.22
C HIS A 203 -23.48 3.22 -19.89
N GLY A 204 -23.91 3.28 -21.15
CA GLY A 204 -24.06 4.49 -21.95
C GLY A 204 -25.50 5.03 -22.04
N ASP A 205 -26.43 4.48 -21.24
CA ASP A 205 -27.82 4.94 -21.19
C ASP A 205 -28.00 6.16 -20.27
N PHE A 206 -27.66 7.35 -20.78
CA PHE A 206 -27.74 8.61 -20.03
C PHE A 206 -29.17 9.09 -19.74
N ALA A 207 -30.19 8.47 -20.34
CA ALA A 207 -31.59 8.80 -20.08
C ALA A 207 -32.11 8.12 -18.80
N ASN A 208 -31.48 7.01 -18.39
CA ASN A 208 -31.89 6.18 -17.27
C ASN A 208 -30.76 6.09 -16.23
N VAL A 209 -30.40 7.24 -15.65
CA VAL A 209 -29.43 7.33 -14.55
C VAL A 209 -30.17 7.35 -13.22
N ASP A 210 -29.82 6.45 -12.32
CA ASP A 210 -30.24 6.46 -10.92
C ASP A 210 -29.25 7.30 -10.09
N PRO A 211 -29.59 8.52 -9.68
CA PRO A 211 -28.65 9.41 -9.00
C PRO A 211 -28.26 8.93 -7.59
N GLU A 212 -28.96 7.96 -7.01
CA GLU A 212 -28.61 7.39 -5.70
C GLU A 212 -27.56 6.28 -5.83
N ARG A 213 -27.52 5.60 -6.97
CA ARG A 213 -26.73 4.37 -7.17
C ARG A 213 -25.71 4.45 -8.31
N GLU A 214 -25.81 5.47 -9.15
CA GLU A 214 -25.04 5.66 -10.37
C GLU A 214 -24.52 7.10 -10.47
N ILE A 215 -23.40 7.27 -11.16
CA ILE A 215 -22.81 8.59 -11.44
C ILE A 215 -22.41 8.72 -12.89
N VAL A 216 -22.67 9.88 -13.48
CA VAL A 216 -22.16 10.24 -14.81
C VAL A 216 -20.77 10.82 -14.68
N ILE A 217 -19.80 10.24 -15.37
CA ILE A 217 -18.42 10.74 -15.43
C ILE A 217 -18.06 11.08 -16.87
N GLU A 218 -17.39 12.21 -17.05
CA GLU A 218 -16.88 12.69 -18.33
C GLU A 218 -15.41 13.09 -18.19
N GLY A 219 -14.59 12.76 -19.18
CA GLY A 219 -13.20 13.19 -19.26
C GLY A 219 -12.29 12.18 -19.96
N PRO A 220 -11.02 12.55 -20.19
CA PRO A 220 -10.10 11.77 -21.02
C PRO A 220 -9.84 10.35 -20.48
N ARG A 221 -9.97 10.15 -19.17
CA ARG A 221 -9.78 8.85 -18.51
C ARG A 221 -10.98 7.91 -18.64
N VAL A 222 -12.10 8.40 -19.18
CA VAL A 222 -13.22 7.57 -19.60
C VAL A 222 -12.93 7.06 -21.01
N LEU A 223 -12.55 5.80 -21.14
CA LEU A 223 -12.29 5.16 -22.43
C LEU A 223 -13.59 4.63 -23.04
N THR A 224 -14.46 5.55 -23.42
CA THR A 224 -15.60 5.32 -24.31
C THR A 224 -15.46 6.23 -25.53
N ASP A 225 -16.19 5.94 -26.61
CA ASP A 225 -16.16 6.75 -27.83
C ASP A 225 -16.49 8.24 -27.59
N THR A 226 -17.22 8.54 -26.52
CA THR A 226 -17.67 9.89 -26.16
C THR A 226 -16.94 10.48 -24.96
N HIS A 227 -15.95 9.77 -24.39
CA HIS A 227 -15.31 10.13 -23.11
C HIS A 227 -16.31 10.37 -21.97
N LYS A 228 -17.47 9.72 -22.04
CA LYS A 228 -18.57 9.87 -21.10
C LYS A 228 -19.21 8.53 -20.83
N VAL A 229 -19.58 8.26 -19.58
CA VAL A 229 -20.18 6.99 -19.17
C VAL A 229 -20.95 7.14 -17.86
N VAL A 230 -21.93 6.27 -17.64
CA VAL A 230 -22.60 6.09 -16.34
C VAL A 230 -21.96 4.90 -15.63
N LEU A 231 -21.54 5.09 -14.38
CA LEU A 231 -20.86 4.08 -13.57
C LEU A 231 -21.67 3.79 -12.30
N ALA A 232 -21.81 2.52 -11.97
CA ALA A 232 -22.36 2.12 -10.68
C ALA A 232 -21.43 2.55 -9.54
N VAL A 233 -21.97 3.26 -8.55
CA VAL A 233 -21.31 3.62 -7.28
C VAL A 233 -21.92 2.90 -6.09
N ASP A 234 -23.09 2.28 -6.28
CA ASP A 234 -23.64 1.32 -5.34
C ASP A 234 -23.01 -0.08 -5.58
N PRO A 235 -22.39 -0.71 -4.57
CA PRO A 235 -21.84 -2.05 -4.71
C PRO A 235 -22.91 -3.12 -4.97
N ASP A 236 -24.17 -2.86 -4.62
CA ASP A 236 -25.26 -3.85 -4.66
C ASP A 236 -26.02 -3.88 -6.00
N ILE A 237 -25.58 -3.18 -7.05
CA ILE A 237 -26.20 -3.25 -8.38
C ILE A 237 -25.30 -3.90 -9.44
N ARG A 238 -25.91 -4.54 -10.44
CA ARG A 238 -25.23 -5.05 -11.65
C ARG A 238 -26.17 -4.99 -12.85
N TYR A 239 -25.61 -5.01 -14.05
CA TYR A 239 -26.40 -4.92 -15.30
C TYR A 239 -26.51 -6.24 -16.07
N GLY A 240 -25.86 -7.31 -15.63
CA GLY A 240 -25.89 -8.61 -16.29
C GLY A 240 -26.05 -9.78 -15.33
N ALA A 241 -25.52 -10.93 -15.72
CA ALA A 241 -25.60 -12.15 -14.93
C ALA A 241 -24.84 -12.02 -13.61
N ARG A 242 -25.25 -12.81 -12.61
CA ARG A 242 -24.59 -12.85 -11.30
C ARG A 242 -23.23 -13.54 -11.42
N ASN A 243 -22.20 -12.91 -10.88
CA ASN A 243 -20.85 -13.45 -10.70
C ASN A 243 -20.49 -13.47 -9.20
N ALA A 244 -19.37 -14.09 -8.82
CA ALA A 244 -18.91 -14.06 -7.42
C ALA A 244 -18.26 -12.71 -7.03
N GLY A 245 -17.89 -11.91 -8.03
CA GLY A 245 -17.52 -10.52 -7.82
C GLY A 245 -17.60 -9.68 -9.09
N TYR A 246 -17.35 -8.40 -8.95
CA TYR A 246 -17.55 -7.42 -10.02
C TYR A 246 -16.49 -6.34 -10.04
N HIS A 247 -16.32 -5.78 -11.23
CA HIS A 247 -15.57 -4.56 -11.51
C HIS A 247 -16.27 -3.82 -12.68
N GLY A 248 -15.73 -2.67 -13.10
CA GLY A 248 -16.26 -1.84 -14.18
C GLY A 248 -16.99 -0.58 -13.71
N GLY A 249 -17.32 -0.47 -12.42
CA GLY A 249 -17.97 0.69 -11.81
C GLY A 249 -17.00 1.75 -11.28
N ALA A 250 -17.51 2.63 -10.42
CA ALA A 250 -16.79 3.75 -9.81
C ALA A 250 -16.76 3.70 -8.28
N THR A 251 -17.08 2.55 -7.67
CA THR A 251 -16.88 2.41 -6.23
C THR A 251 -15.40 2.61 -5.89
N PRO A 252 -15.06 3.15 -4.71
CA PRO A 252 -13.66 3.24 -4.29
C PRO A 252 -12.93 1.90 -4.31
N ALA A 253 -13.66 0.80 -4.03
CA ALA A 253 -13.12 -0.56 -4.06
C ALA A 253 -12.73 -1.04 -5.47
N GLU A 254 -13.34 -0.50 -6.52
CA GLU A 254 -13.00 -0.78 -7.92
C GLU A 254 -11.99 0.22 -8.48
N ALA A 255 -12.16 1.51 -8.17
CA ALA A 255 -11.45 2.61 -8.82
C ALA A 255 -10.08 2.94 -8.19
N ILE A 256 -9.88 2.63 -6.90
CA ILE A 256 -8.61 2.88 -6.21
C ILE A 256 -7.83 1.57 -6.12
N VAL A 257 -6.61 1.59 -6.66
CA VAL A 257 -5.71 0.42 -6.65
C VAL A 257 -4.48 0.69 -5.77
N PRO A 258 -3.96 -0.35 -5.08
CA PRO A 258 -2.77 -0.21 -4.25
C PRO A 258 -1.54 0.04 -5.13
N VAL A 259 -0.60 0.82 -4.61
CA VAL A 259 0.71 1.03 -5.21
C VAL A 259 1.75 0.78 -4.14
N LEU A 260 2.27 -0.46 -4.13
CA LEU A 260 3.14 -0.98 -3.08
C LEU A 260 4.57 -1.11 -3.61
N VAL A 261 5.56 -0.76 -2.80
CA VAL A 261 6.96 -0.96 -3.14
C VAL A 261 7.66 -1.68 -2.01
N PHE A 262 8.38 -2.74 -2.33
CA PHE A 262 9.12 -3.56 -1.38
C PHE A 262 10.59 -3.63 -1.78
N VAL A 263 11.47 -3.56 -0.78
CA VAL A 263 12.91 -3.73 -0.98
C VAL A 263 13.45 -4.83 -0.06
N PRO A 264 14.46 -5.59 -0.52
CA PRO A 264 15.10 -6.59 0.31
C PRO A 264 16.25 -5.97 1.11
N GLY A 265 16.29 -6.20 2.42
CA GLY A 265 17.44 -5.84 3.25
C GLY A 265 17.66 -4.32 3.42
N GLN A 266 18.81 -3.82 2.97
CA GLN A 266 19.21 -2.42 3.20
C GLN A 266 18.35 -1.44 2.38
N LEU A 267 17.87 -0.39 3.03
CA LEU A 267 17.05 0.64 2.40
C LEU A 267 17.86 1.49 1.42
N PRO A 268 17.41 1.65 0.16
CA PRO A 268 17.95 2.65 -0.76
C PRO A 268 17.80 4.07 -0.21
N ALA A 269 18.67 4.99 -0.64
CA ALA A 269 18.66 6.38 -0.16
C ALA A 269 17.34 7.13 -0.42
N TRP A 270 16.60 6.76 -1.47
CA TRP A 270 15.30 7.35 -1.80
C TRP A 270 14.15 6.80 -0.94
N ALA A 271 14.36 5.68 -0.26
CA ALA A 271 13.31 4.87 0.34
C ALA A 271 13.13 5.17 1.83
N ARG A 272 11.88 5.43 2.23
CA ARG A 272 11.44 5.52 3.62
C ARG A 272 10.51 4.35 3.91
N PRO A 273 10.67 3.65 5.06
CA PRO A 273 9.72 2.61 5.45
C PRO A 273 8.30 3.16 5.52
N VAL A 274 7.35 2.42 4.96
CA VAL A 274 5.93 2.70 5.15
C VAL A 274 5.53 2.19 6.54
N ALA A 275 5.06 3.10 7.39
CA ALA A 275 4.51 2.72 8.68
C ALA A 275 3.14 2.06 8.48
N ALA A 276 2.84 1.02 9.27
CA ALA A 276 1.47 0.55 9.39
C ALA A 276 0.63 1.68 9.98
N VAL A 277 -0.31 2.20 9.21
CA VAL A 277 -1.26 3.21 9.68
C VAL A 277 -2.56 2.51 9.96
N GLU A 278 -2.80 2.22 11.23
CA GLU A 278 -4.11 1.78 11.70
C GLU A 278 -4.94 3.01 12.05
N PRO A 279 -6.16 3.14 11.50
CA PRO A 279 -7.03 4.24 11.85
C PRO A 279 -7.30 4.29 13.35
N GLY A 280 -7.21 5.47 13.94
CA GLY A 280 -7.41 5.65 15.39
C GLY A 280 -8.75 5.09 15.90
N TRP A 281 -9.79 5.10 15.05
CA TRP A 281 -11.12 4.57 15.37
C TRP A 281 -11.19 3.04 15.47
N TRP A 282 -10.11 2.30 15.14
CA TRP A 282 -9.99 0.87 15.46
C TRP A 282 -9.84 0.62 16.95
N TYR A 283 -9.44 1.66 17.69
CA TYR A 283 -9.12 1.56 19.10
C TYR A 283 -10.14 2.32 19.97
N PRO A 284 -10.63 1.69 21.04
CA PRO A 284 -11.55 2.34 21.96
C PRO A 284 -10.88 3.54 22.63
N GLY A 285 -11.58 4.66 22.73
CA GLY A 285 -11.10 5.87 23.39
C GLY A 285 -10.33 6.85 22.51
N THR A 286 -10.09 6.54 21.23
CA THR A 286 -9.52 7.52 20.30
C THR A 286 -10.61 8.52 19.88
N PRO A 287 -10.44 9.83 20.13
CA PRO A 287 -11.38 10.82 19.62
C PRO A 287 -11.40 10.75 18.09
N ALA A 288 -12.60 10.63 17.51
CA ALA A 288 -12.76 10.65 16.07
C ALA A 288 -12.16 11.96 15.54
N SER A 289 -11.23 11.87 14.58
CA SER A 289 -10.73 13.07 13.90
C SER A 289 -11.90 13.71 13.17
N VAL A 290 -12.42 14.82 13.68
CA VAL A 290 -13.42 15.58 12.96
C VAL A 290 -12.72 16.13 11.70
N PRO A 291 -13.19 15.81 10.48
CA PRO A 291 -12.56 16.34 9.29
C PRO A 291 -12.67 17.86 9.33
N VAL A 292 -11.52 18.53 9.45
CA VAL A 292 -11.44 19.99 9.36
C VAL A 292 -11.83 20.37 7.94
N ARG A 293 -13.10 20.72 7.77
CA ARG A 293 -13.57 21.41 6.56
C ARG A 293 -12.86 22.75 6.57
N THR A 294 -11.80 22.90 5.78
CA THR A 294 -11.19 24.20 5.52
C THR A 294 -12.25 25.03 4.79
N PRO A 295 -12.82 26.07 5.42
CA PRO A 295 -13.76 26.93 4.72
C PRO A 295 -12.98 27.67 3.64
N LYS A 296 -13.38 27.53 2.38
CA LYS A 296 -12.98 28.50 1.34
C LYS A 296 -13.77 29.77 1.59
N GLY A 297 -13.18 30.74 2.28
CA GLY A 297 -13.76 32.06 2.48
C GLY A 297 -12.79 33.06 3.12
N ASP A 298 -12.53 34.16 2.41
CA ASP A 298 -11.74 35.31 2.88
C ASP A 298 -12.49 36.08 3.98
N ALA A 299 -12.07 35.90 5.23
CA ALA A 299 -11.95 36.90 6.30
C ALA A 299 -11.70 36.18 7.65
N PRO A 300 -10.72 36.62 8.47
CA PRO A 300 -10.56 36.05 9.81
C PRO A 300 -11.74 36.46 10.70
N SER A 301 -12.47 35.48 11.24
CA SER A 301 -13.49 35.75 12.24
C SER A 301 -12.81 36.03 13.60
N LEU A 302 -13.34 36.98 14.36
CA LEU A 302 -12.79 37.40 15.67
C LEU A 302 -12.92 36.32 16.77
N PHE A 303 -13.44 35.14 16.44
CA PHE A 303 -13.70 34.02 17.35
C PHE A 303 -12.90 32.74 17.02
N ASP A 304 -12.06 32.75 15.98
CA ASP A 304 -11.17 31.63 15.67
C ASP A 304 -9.82 31.77 16.39
N ILE A 305 -9.86 31.88 17.71
CA ILE A 305 -8.67 31.61 18.53
C ILE A 305 -8.67 30.10 18.77
N GLU A 306 -8.15 29.35 17.81
CA GLU A 306 -7.64 28.01 18.13
C GLU A 306 -6.51 28.22 19.13
N GLU A 307 -6.77 27.92 20.40
CA GLU A 307 -5.70 27.74 21.37
C GLU A 307 -4.76 26.67 20.79
N PRO A 308 -3.46 26.96 20.61
CA PRO A 308 -2.54 25.97 20.11
C PRO A 308 -2.61 24.75 21.05
N PRO A 309 -2.65 23.52 20.51
CA PRO A 309 -2.77 22.34 21.34
C PRO A 309 -1.68 22.39 22.41
N GLN A 310 -2.09 22.33 23.68
CA GLN A 310 -1.17 22.31 24.82
C GLN A 310 -0.30 21.06 24.70
N ARG A 311 0.88 21.22 24.08
CA ARG A 311 1.86 20.15 23.98
C ARG A 311 2.38 19.88 25.39
N ASN A 312 2.23 18.63 25.84
CA ASN A 312 2.83 18.20 27.09
C ASN A 312 4.36 18.44 27.00
N PRO A 313 4.97 19.25 27.89
CA PRO A 313 6.39 19.56 27.81
C PRO A 313 7.28 18.40 28.32
N LEU A 314 6.69 17.36 28.91
CA LEU A 314 7.40 16.25 29.54
C LEU A 314 8.38 15.53 28.59
N PRO A 315 8.01 15.15 27.35
CA PRO A 315 8.95 14.51 26.42
C PRO A 315 10.22 15.35 26.21
N ALA A 316 10.06 16.64 25.90
CA ALA A 316 11.19 17.56 25.69
C ALA A 316 12.03 17.76 26.98
N LYS A 317 11.40 17.79 28.16
CA LYS A 317 12.11 17.86 29.45
C LYS A 317 12.97 16.61 29.68
N VAL A 318 12.45 15.42 29.36
CA VAL A 318 13.17 14.13 29.47
C VAL A 318 14.39 14.11 28.57
N ILE A 319 14.22 14.40 27.28
CA ILE A 319 15.32 14.41 26.29
C ILE A 319 16.45 15.38 26.70
N ARG A 320 16.10 16.55 27.28
CA ARG A 320 17.08 17.56 27.73
C ARG A 320 17.73 17.26 29.08
N SER A 321 17.28 16.23 29.79
CA SER A 321 17.78 15.93 31.13
C SER A 321 19.23 15.39 31.10
N LYS A 322 19.96 15.62 32.19
CA LYS A 322 21.31 15.05 32.37
C LYS A 322 21.28 13.52 32.42
N VAL A 323 20.23 12.95 32.99
CA VAL A 323 20.04 11.51 33.11
C VAL A 323 19.92 10.88 31.72
N TYR A 324 19.09 11.46 30.85
CA TYR A 324 18.95 11.02 29.46
C TYR A 324 20.28 11.06 28.71
N ALA A 325 21.01 12.18 28.78
CA ALA A 325 22.32 12.30 28.13
C ALA A 325 23.34 11.26 28.63
N ASN A 326 23.27 10.86 29.90
CA ASN A 326 24.12 9.81 30.45
C ASN A 326 23.69 8.41 29.99
N GLN A 327 22.38 8.10 30.03
CA GLN A 327 21.85 6.82 29.55
C GLN A 327 22.12 6.61 28.07
N PHE A 328 21.91 7.64 27.25
CA PHE A 328 22.18 7.59 25.81
C PHE A 328 23.65 7.22 25.51
N LYS A 329 24.59 7.78 26.29
CA LYS A 329 26.03 7.42 26.18
C LYS A 329 26.32 5.99 26.61
N LEU A 330 25.65 5.50 27.66
CA LEU A 330 25.82 4.13 28.17
C LEU A 330 25.19 3.08 27.25
N ALA A 331 24.10 3.41 26.56
CA ALA A 331 23.36 2.49 25.69
C ALA A 331 24.15 2.05 24.44
N GLY A 332 25.24 2.75 24.09
CA GLY A 332 26.17 2.36 23.03
C GLY A 332 25.61 2.62 21.63
N ARG A 333 25.54 1.58 20.79
CA ARG A 333 25.09 1.71 19.40
C ARG A 333 23.56 1.76 19.32
N ILE A 334 23.01 2.97 19.27
CA ILE A 334 21.59 3.25 19.07
C ILE A 334 21.38 3.84 17.67
N VAL A 335 20.35 3.36 16.97
CA VAL A 335 19.93 3.84 15.65
C VAL A 335 18.74 4.80 15.76
N ILE A 336 17.95 4.68 16.84
CA ILE A 336 16.79 5.54 17.12
C ILE A 336 17.25 6.95 17.54
N THR A 337 16.63 7.96 16.96
CA THR A 337 16.93 9.39 17.18
C THR A 337 16.13 9.98 18.34
N ASP A 338 16.63 11.08 18.90
CA ASP A 338 15.93 11.85 19.95
C ASP A 338 14.52 12.28 19.50
N GLU A 339 14.36 12.68 18.23
CA GLU A 339 13.07 13.07 17.65
C GLU A 339 12.07 11.90 17.64
N GLN A 340 12.53 10.69 17.32
CA GLN A 340 11.69 9.48 17.36
C GLN A 340 11.28 9.14 18.80
N ILE A 341 12.18 9.29 19.77
CA ILE A 341 11.88 9.03 21.19
C ILE A 341 10.90 10.08 21.74
N GLU A 342 11.12 11.36 21.42
CA GLU A 342 10.23 12.45 21.82
C GLU A 342 8.82 12.26 21.26
N LYS A 343 8.71 11.86 19.98
CA LYS A 343 7.43 11.55 19.34
C LYS A 343 6.74 10.35 19.99
N LEU A 344 7.46 9.26 20.25
CA LEU A 344 6.89 8.10 20.95
C LEU A 344 6.34 8.47 22.34
N LEU A 345 7.10 9.22 23.14
CA LEU A 345 6.64 9.68 24.45
C LEU A 345 5.43 10.60 24.35
N THR A 346 5.39 11.49 23.34
CA THR A 346 4.25 12.37 23.09
C THR A 346 2.97 11.57 22.83
N GLU A 347 3.03 10.55 21.97
CA GLU A 347 1.89 9.71 21.62
C GLU A 347 1.44 8.85 22.82
N LEU A 348 2.38 8.28 23.60
CA LEU A 348 2.07 7.53 24.83
C LEU A 348 1.38 8.41 25.87
N LEU A 349 1.81 9.66 26.04
CA LEU A 349 1.18 10.59 26.99
C LEU A 349 -0.21 11.05 26.54
N ALA A 350 -0.48 11.05 25.22
CA ALA A 350 -1.78 11.37 24.66
C ALA A 350 -2.76 10.18 24.68
N ALA A 351 -2.25 8.94 24.71
CA ALA A 351 -3.05 7.73 24.69
C ALA A 351 -3.73 7.42 26.04
N GLY A 352 -4.92 6.85 25.98
CA GLY A 352 -5.61 6.34 27.17
C GLY A 352 -4.79 5.26 27.88
N ALA A 353 -4.68 5.35 29.20
CA ALA A 353 -3.84 4.47 30.04
C ALA A 353 -2.34 4.46 29.72
N HIS A 354 -1.86 5.43 28.94
CA HIS A 354 -0.48 5.53 28.46
C HIS A 354 0.01 4.29 27.70
N GLU A 355 -0.88 3.70 26.90
CA GLU A 355 -0.66 2.45 26.20
C GLU A 355 -0.85 2.62 24.69
N LEU A 356 0.08 2.09 23.90
CA LEU A 356 0.02 2.03 22.45
C LEU A 356 0.14 0.58 21.98
N THR A 357 -0.51 0.21 20.89
CA THR A 357 -0.21 -1.05 20.21
C THR A 357 1.16 -1.01 19.55
N LEU A 358 1.72 -2.17 19.20
CA LEU A 358 2.97 -2.24 18.44
C LEU A 358 2.89 -1.49 17.09
N ALA A 359 1.73 -1.46 16.44
CA ALA A 359 1.53 -0.71 15.19
C ALA A 359 1.58 0.81 15.42
N GLN A 360 0.88 1.31 16.45
CA GLN A 360 0.92 2.72 16.83
C GLN A 360 2.33 3.16 17.24
N ALA A 361 3.04 2.33 18.03
CA ALA A 361 4.42 2.58 18.40
C ALA A 361 5.37 2.59 17.19
N ALA A 362 5.16 1.70 16.22
CA ALA A 362 5.93 1.67 14.98
C ALA A 362 5.74 2.95 14.16
N ALA A 363 4.50 3.44 14.05
CA ALA A 363 4.17 4.70 13.39
C ALA A 363 4.74 5.94 14.12
N ALA A 364 4.70 5.94 15.46
CA ALA A 364 5.32 6.98 16.27
C ALA A 364 6.84 7.03 16.03
N LEU A 365 7.49 5.86 16.05
CA LEU A 365 8.93 5.71 15.80
C LEU A 365 9.33 5.84 14.32
N GLY A 366 8.39 5.80 13.37
CA GLY A 366 8.71 5.82 11.93
C GLY A 366 9.51 4.61 11.46
N VAL A 367 9.26 3.43 12.03
CA VAL A 367 9.90 2.16 11.68
C VAL A 367 8.86 1.17 11.13
N ALA A 368 9.31 0.16 10.39
CA ALA A 368 8.45 -0.94 10.00
C ALA A 368 7.97 -1.73 11.23
N THR A 369 6.72 -2.18 11.25
CA THR A 369 6.13 -2.94 12.37
C THR A 369 6.94 -4.19 12.70
N ALA A 370 7.52 -4.87 11.70
CA ALA A 370 8.40 -6.03 11.92
C ALA A 370 9.66 -5.70 12.75
N ASN A 371 10.13 -4.45 12.71
CA ASN A 371 11.33 -3.99 13.42
C ASN A 371 11.01 -3.26 14.73
N VAL A 372 9.72 -3.06 15.06
CA VAL A 372 9.32 -2.20 16.18
C VAL A 372 9.81 -2.72 17.53
N ASN A 373 9.79 -4.04 17.76
CA ASN A 373 10.30 -4.62 19.00
C ASN A 373 11.80 -4.29 19.19
N GLY A 374 12.60 -4.40 18.14
CA GLY A 374 14.02 -4.04 18.18
C GLY A 374 14.25 -2.55 18.46
N ALA A 375 13.40 -1.68 17.89
CA ALA A 375 13.42 -0.24 18.15
C ALA A 375 13.01 0.08 19.59
N LEU A 376 11.92 -0.51 20.09
CA LEU A 376 11.45 -0.34 21.47
C LEU A 376 12.47 -0.83 22.49
N MET A 377 13.18 -1.92 22.22
CA MET A 377 14.27 -2.39 23.08
C MET A 377 15.47 -1.45 23.09
N GLN A 378 15.68 -0.63 22.05
CA GLN A 378 16.69 0.45 22.08
C GLN A 378 16.20 1.63 22.92
N VAL A 379 14.92 2.01 22.79
CA VAL A 379 14.30 3.06 23.62
C VAL A 379 14.33 2.65 25.10
N LYS A 380 13.96 1.40 25.42
CA LYS A 380 13.96 0.84 26.78
C LYS A 380 15.35 0.92 27.43
N ARG A 381 16.43 0.66 26.68
CA ARG A 381 17.82 0.82 27.19
C ARG A 381 18.18 2.26 27.59
N ILE A 382 17.48 3.24 27.03
CA ILE A 382 17.71 4.66 27.34
C ILE A 382 16.78 5.12 28.47
N LEU A 383 15.53 4.64 28.47
CA LEU A 383 14.49 5.08 29.40
C LEU A 383 14.50 4.34 30.73
N ASP A 384 14.84 3.05 30.76
CA ASP A 384 14.88 2.27 32.00
C ASP A 384 16.21 2.52 32.73
N VAL A 385 16.18 3.43 33.71
CA VAL A 385 17.35 3.79 34.51
C VAL A 385 17.52 2.77 35.64
N GLU A 386 18.74 2.22 35.77
CA GLU A 386 19.11 1.32 36.88
C GLU A 386 18.21 0.07 37.02
N GLY A 387 17.56 -0.35 35.92
CA GLY A 387 16.72 -1.54 35.87
C GLY A 387 15.28 -1.32 36.34
N TYR A 388 14.90 -0.09 36.65
CA TYR A 388 13.51 0.28 36.93
C TYR A 388 12.75 0.50 35.61
N GLU A 389 11.68 -0.25 35.41
CA GLU A 389 10.90 -0.23 34.17
C GLU A 389 10.09 1.06 34.04
N VAL A 390 10.45 1.88 33.04
CA VAL A 390 9.68 3.06 32.60
C VAL A 390 8.80 2.70 31.41
N LEU A 391 9.34 1.88 30.51
CA LEU A 391 8.66 1.46 29.29
C LEU A 391 8.43 -0.06 29.30
N ALA A 392 7.21 -0.49 29.60
CA ALA A 392 6.82 -1.89 29.53
C ALA A 392 6.51 -2.27 28.07
N VAL A 393 7.12 -3.36 27.58
CA VAL A 393 6.93 -3.86 26.21
C VAL A 393 6.57 -5.33 26.29
N GLY A 394 5.33 -5.68 25.94
CA GLY A 394 4.84 -7.05 26.05
C GLY A 394 3.38 -7.18 25.64
N GLY A 395 2.93 -8.41 25.34
CA GLY A 395 1.52 -8.68 25.02
C GLY A 395 0.97 -7.96 23.78
N GLY A 396 1.84 -7.48 22.88
CA GLY A 396 1.43 -6.71 21.69
C GLY A 396 1.21 -5.22 21.93
N VAL A 397 1.55 -4.72 23.12
CA VAL A 397 1.41 -3.31 23.52
C VAL A 397 2.68 -2.76 24.14
N VAL A 398 2.76 -1.44 24.19
CA VAL A 398 3.80 -0.64 24.84
C VAL A 398 3.11 0.28 25.83
N LYS A 399 3.54 0.25 27.09
CA LYS A 399 2.96 1.06 28.15
C LYS A 399 4.01 1.91 28.83
N LEU A 400 3.68 3.18 29.08
CA LEU A 400 4.53 4.13 29.80
C LEU A 400 4.06 4.27 31.25
N ASP A 401 5.00 4.16 32.19
CA ASP A 401 4.81 4.62 33.55
C ASP A 401 5.26 6.09 33.65
N GLU A 402 4.29 7.02 33.60
CA GLU A 402 4.59 8.45 33.67
C GLU A 402 5.23 8.84 35.02
N ALA A 403 4.85 8.19 36.12
CA ALA A 403 5.41 8.50 37.43
C ALA A 403 6.88 8.09 37.51
N ALA A 404 7.21 6.87 37.06
CA ALA A 404 8.58 6.39 36.97
C ALA A 404 9.43 7.24 36.02
N LEU A 405 8.87 7.65 34.86
CA LEU A 405 9.56 8.55 33.93
C LEU A 405 9.92 9.89 34.60
N ARG A 406 8.99 10.49 35.36
CA ARG A 406 9.23 11.77 36.03
C ARG A 406 10.28 11.65 37.13
N GLU A 407 10.19 10.59 37.93
CA GLU A 407 11.11 10.32 39.03
C GLU A 407 12.53 10.07 38.53
N GLN A 408 12.71 9.15 37.59
CA GLN A 408 14.04 8.75 37.10
C GLN A 408 14.76 9.88 36.35
N PHE A 409 14.02 10.70 35.61
CA PHE A 409 14.60 11.80 34.84
C PHE A 409 14.62 13.13 35.62
N GLY A 410 14.09 13.17 36.85
CA GLY A 410 14.09 14.35 37.71
C GLY A 410 13.33 15.54 37.13
N VAL A 411 12.25 15.27 36.37
CA VAL A 411 11.49 16.29 35.64
C VAL A 411 10.20 16.63 36.39
N ALA A 412 10.11 17.88 36.86
CA ALA A 412 8.95 18.39 37.59
C ALA A 412 7.67 18.38 36.72
N PRO A 413 6.47 18.29 37.36
CA PRO A 413 5.15 18.33 36.72
C PRO A 413 5.08 19.20 35.46
#